data_AF-A0A8T2I935-F1
#
_entry.id   AF-A0A8T2I935-F1
#
_cell.length_a   1.000
_cell.length_b   1.000
_cell.length_c   1.000
_cell.angle_alpha   90.00
_cell.angle_beta   90.00
_cell.angle_gamma   90.00
#
_symmetry.space_group_name_H-M   'P 1'
#
loop_
_entity.id
_entity.type
_entity.pdbx_description
1 polymer ?
#
loop_
_entity_poly.entity_id
_entity_poly.type
_entity_poly.pdbx_seq_one_letter_code
_entity_poly.pdbx_strand_id
1 'polypeptide(L)'
;MKSLLLMLLLCVAVTAAFPTPKQDSDLNKYEELAENYLKRFYNLGPLVSRIGRKKGPNPFAEKLKEMQTFFGLNVTGTLDAKTVEVMEKPRCGVYDVGQFSSVPKSSAWQKIHLTYRILNFTPDLPQADVERAIARAFKVWSDVTPLTFTRIYNEVSDIEITFTAGDHRDNSPFDGPNGILAHAFYPGNAIGGDAHFDEDETWTKTSQSYNLFLVAAHEFGHSLGLSHSEDPGALMYPIYSSTDPNQFHLPQDDINAIQSLYGKSSNPIQPTGPSTPSRCDPNVVFDAVTTLRGEMFFFINRFLWRKHPQAYEAELIFIQGFWPSLPNNVNAAYENPLTEKVLVFKGKPVNA
;
A
#
# COMPACT_ATOMS: atom_id res chain seq x y z
N MET A 1 -40.42 -55.22 41.65
CA MET A 1 -40.90 -53.88 41.21
C MET A 1 -40.01 -52.77 41.80
N LYS A 2 -38.72 -52.76 41.45
CA LYS A 2 -37.75 -51.70 41.77
C LYS A 2 -36.75 -51.59 40.61
N SER A 3 -37.25 -51.33 39.41
CA SER A 3 -36.36 -51.09 38.25
C SER A 3 -37.04 -50.32 37.11
N LEU A 4 -38.15 -49.61 37.38
CA LEU A 4 -38.84 -48.82 36.35
C LEU A 4 -38.91 -47.32 36.64
N LEU A 5 -38.34 -46.84 37.75
CA LEU A 5 -38.36 -45.42 38.13
C LEU A 5 -37.05 -44.68 37.81
N LEU A 6 -36.04 -45.35 37.25
CA LEU A 6 -34.72 -44.77 36.95
C LEU A 6 -34.46 -44.56 35.45
N MET A 7 -35.49 -44.70 34.61
CA MET A 7 -35.42 -44.52 33.15
C MET A 7 -36.28 -43.34 32.65
N LEU A 8 -36.72 -42.44 33.55
CA LEU A 8 -37.46 -41.22 33.19
C LEU A 8 -36.76 -39.91 33.60
N LEU A 9 -35.52 -39.98 34.06
CA LEU A 9 -34.71 -38.81 34.50
C LEU A 9 -33.47 -38.57 33.64
N LEU A 10 -33.34 -39.26 32.50
CA LEU A 10 -32.22 -39.09 31.55
C LEU A 10 -32.68 -38.65 30.16
N CYS A 11 -33.74 -37.85 30.09
CA CYS A 11 -34.13 -37.13 28.88
C CYS A 11 -34.45 -35.69 29.27
N VAL A 12 -33.89 -34.74 28.52
CA VAL A 12 -33.97 -33.29 28.67
C VAL A 12 -32.93 -32.67 29.62
N ALA A 13 -31.66 -32.83 29.26
CA ALA A 13 -30.66 -31.77 29.41
C ALA A 13 -29.65 -31.85 28.25
N VAL A 14 -30.15 -31.88 27.02
CA VAL A 14 -29.37 -31.39 25.87
C VAL A 14 -29.71 -29.92 25.79
N THR A 15 -28.99 -29.11 26.55
CA THR A 15 -28.90 -27.68 26.27
C THR A 15 -28.27 -27.58 24.87
N ALA A 16 -29.08 -27.23 23.89
CA ALA A 16 -28.57 -26.68 22.65
C ALA A 16 -27.78 -25.43 23.03
N ALA A 17 -26.46 -25.54 23.13
CA ALA A 17 -25.57 -24.41 23.07
C ALA A 17 -25.72 -23.86 21.65
N PHE A 18 -26.64 -22.89 21.48
CA PHE A 18 -26.67 -22.09 20.27
C PHE A 18 -25.29 -21.41 20.17
N PRO A 19 -24.58 -21.52 19.03
CA PRO A 19 -23.39 -20.72 18.83
C PRO A 19 -23.81 -19.24 18.97
N THR A 20 -23.09 -18.51 19.81
CA THR A 20 -23.20 -17.05 19.89
C THR A 20 -23.00 -16.45 18.49
N PRO A 21 -23.67 -15.33 18.15
CA PRO A 21 -23.54 -14.74 16.84
C PRO A 21 -22.11 -14.21 16.67
N LYS A 22 -21.31 -14.86 15.83
CA LYS A 22 -20.00 -14.35 15.35
C LYS A 22 -20.13 -12.98 14.65
N GLN A 23 -21.32 -12.66 14.16
CA GLN A 23 -21.60 -11.46 13.37
C GLN A 23 -21.47 -10.16 14.18
N ASP A 24 -21.87 -10.14 15.46
CA ASP A 24 -21.71 -8.95 16.31
C ASP A 24 -20.25 -8.71 16.72
N SER A 25 -19.47 -9.78 16.93
CA SER A 25 -18.05 -9.63 17.26
C SER A 25 -17.23 -9.14 16.07
N ASP A 26 -17.56 -9.60 14.86
CA ASP A 26 -16.86 -9.21 13.64
C ASP A 26 -17.19 -7.75 13.26
N LEU A 27 -18.44 -7.31 13.41
CA LEU A 27 -18.83 -5.92 13.17
C LEU A 27 -18.11 -4.94 14.10
N ASN A 28 -18.05 -5.23 15.40
CA ASN A 28 -17.33 -4.40 16.37
C ASN A 28 -15.83 -4.31 16.06
N LYS A 29 -15.22 -5.41 15.58
CA LYS A 29 -13.82 -5.44 15.17
C LYS A 29 -13.56 -4.52 13.97
N TYR A 30 -14.42 -4.54 12.95
CA TYR A 30 -14.23 -3.71 11.76
C TYR A 30 -14.48 -2.23 12.03
N GLU A 31 -15.42 -1.90 12.92
CA GLU A 31 -15.61 -0.52 13.37
C GLU A 31 -14.37 0.01 14.11
N GLU A 32 -13.78 -0.79 15.01
CA GLU A 32 -12.54 -0.42 15.70
C GLU A 32 -11.37 -0.25 14.73
N LEU A 33 -11.21 -1.16 13.77
CA LEU A 33 -10.23 -1.04 12.68
C LEU A 33 -10.41 0.28 11.93
N ALA A 34 -11.63 0.58 11.48
CA ALA A 34 -11.91 1.78 10.71
C ALA A 34 -11.68 3.06 11.53
N GLU A 35 -12.08 3.08 12.80
CA GLU A 35 -11.80 4.21 13.67
C GLU A 35 -10.30 4.45 13.83
N ASN A 36 -9.52 3.40 14.10
CA ASN A 36 -8.08 3.52 14.28
C ASN A 36 -7.39 3.94 12.97
N TYR A 37 -7.81 3.39 11.84
CA TYR A 37 -7.33 3.76 10.51
C TYR A 37 -7.58 5.25 10.22
N LEU A 38 -8.81 5.74 10.45
CA LEU A 38 -9.16 7.13 10.19
C LEU A 38 -8.50 8.10 11.18
N LYS A 39 -8.31 7.70 12.45
CA LYS A 39 -7.51 8.48 13.42
C LYS A 39 -6.08 8.63 12.93
N ARG A 40 -5.50 7.53 12.44
CA ARG A 40 -4.09 7.47 12.07
C ARG A 40 -3.76 8.11 10.73
N PHE A 41 -4.58 7.93 9.70
CA PHE A 41 -4.24 8.39 8.33
C PHE A 41 -5.06 9.57 7.82
N TYR A 42 -6.21 9.84 8.44
CA TYR A 42 -7.18 10.87 8.00
C TYR A 42 -7.45 11.94 9.06
N ASN A 43 -6.66 11.96 10.15
CA ASN A 43 -6.76 12.93 11.23
C ASN A 43 -8.18 13.00 11.86
N LEU A 44 -8.82 11.84 12.06
CA LEU A 44 -10.05 11.77 12.83
C LEU A 44 -9.74 12.10 14.31
N GLY A 45 -10.22 13.26 14.77
CA GLY A 45 -10.07 13.67 16.16
C GLY A 45 -10.81 12.73 17.14
N PRO A 46 -10.53 12.84 18.45
CA PRO A 46 -11.21 12.03 19.46
C PRO A 46 -12.72 12.20 19.35
N LEU A 47 -13.43 11.08 19.20
CA LEU A 47 -14.88 11.01 19.22
C LEU A 47 -15.36 11.29 20.65
N VAL A 48 -15.27 12.55 21.09
CA VAL A 48 -15.86 12.94 22.37
C VAL A 48 -17.36 12.70 22.25
N SER A 49 -17.90 11.85 23.14
CA SER A 49 -19.34 11.73 23.40
C SER A 49 -19.89 13.11 23.71
N ARG A 50 -20.28 13.85 22.66
CA ARG A 50 -20.99 15.12 22.80
C ARG A 50 -22.39 14.78 23.29
N ILE A 51 -22.49 14.57 24.59
CA ILE A 51 -23.73 14.71 25.35
C ILE A 51 -24.18 16.15 25.12
N GLY A 52 -25.01 16.34 24.09
CA GLY A 52 -25.61 17.64 23.75
C GLY A 52 -24.98 18.41 22.59
N ARG A 53 -25.00 17.87 21.36
CA ARG A 53 -25.20 18.67 20.12
C ARG A 53 -25.41 17.75 18.89
N LYS A 54 -26.64 17.27 18.71
CA LYS A 54 -27.08 16.61 17.46
C LYS A 54 -27.48 17.67 16.43
N LYS A 55 -26.55 18.17 15.61
CA LYS A 55 -26.86 18.92 14.36
C LYS A 55 -25.65 19.19 13.45
N GLY A 56 -24.62 18.34 13.48
CA GLY A 56 -23.48 18.40 12.54
C GLY A 56 -23.31 17.08 11.79
N PRO A 57 -22.64 17.09 10.61
CA PRO A 57 -22.30 15.85 9.90
C PRO A 57 -21.44 14.95 10.78
N ASN A 58 -21.63 13.62 10.65
CA ASN A 58 -20.90 12.62 11.42
C ASN A 58 -19.41 12.66 11.02
N PRO A 59 -18.47 13.04 11.92
CA PRO A 59 -17.06 13.15 11.59
C PRO A 59 -16.45 11.85 11.05
N PHE A 60 -16.90 10.70 11.56
CA PHE A 60 -16.46 9.40 11.08
C PHE A 60 -16.86 9.19 9.62
N ALA A 61 -18.13 9.43 9.28
CA ALA A 61 -18.63 9.25 7.91
C ALA A 61 -17.94 10.20 6.92
N GLU A 62 -17.62 11.43 7.32
CA GLU A 62 -16.89 12.37 6.45
C GLU A 62 -15.44 11.93 6.22
N LYS A 63 -14.72 11.49 7.26
CA LYS A 63 -13.37 10.94 7.09
C LYS A 63 -13.36 9.64 6.29
N LEU A 64 -14.41 8.82 6.42
CA LEU A 64 -14.57 7.63 5.60
C LEU A 64 -14.82 7.98 4.12
N LYS A 65 -15.57 9.04 3.82
CA LYS A 65 -15.73 9.53 2.44
C LYS A 65 -14.41 10.07 1.86
N GLU A 66 -13.62 10.79 2.65
CA GLU A 66 -12.29 11.24 2.23
C GLU A 66 -11.40 10.05 1.87
N MET A 67 -11.37 9.01 2.71
CA MET A 67 -10.65 7.76 2.46
C MET A 67 -11.17 7.03 1.22
N GLN A 68 -12.49 6.86 1.10
CA GLN A 68 -13.08 6.24 -0.09
C GLN A 68 -12.76 7.01 -1.37
N THR A 69 -12.71 8.35 -1.31
CA THR A 69 -12.32 9.19 -2.45
C THR A 69 -10.86 8.96 -2.82
N PHE A 70 -9.96 9.00 -1.84
CA PHE A 70 -8.51 8.81 -2.03
C PHE A 70 -8.20 7.45 -2.71
N PHE A 71 -8.87 6.39 -2.27
CA PHE A 71 -8.68 5.04 -2.80
C PHE A 71 -9.55 4.72 -4.03
N GLY A 72 -10.28 5.70 -4.59
CA GLY A 72 -11.14 5.50 -5.76
C GLY A 72 -12.30 4.52 -5.53
N LEU A 73 -12.76 4.38 -4.29
CA LEU A 73 -13.90 3.55 -3.89
C LEU A 73 -15.23 4.28 -4.10
N ASN A 74 -16.33 3.53 -3.99
CA ASN A 74 -17.66 4.14 -3.93
C ASN A 74 -17.79 5.00 -2.68
N VAL A 75 -18.01 6.31 -2.87
CA VAL A 75 -18.09 7.29 -1.77
C VAL A 75 -19.46 7.20 -1.10
N THR A 76 -19.59 6.30 -0.13
CA THR A 76 -20.83 6.04 0.60
C THR A 76 -20.83 6.66 1.99
N GLY A 77 -19.65 6.86 2.59
CA GLY A 77 -19.50 7.21 4.00
C GLY A 77 -19.95 6.10 4.95
N THR A 78 -20.07 4.87 4.45
CA THR A 78 -20.42 3.66 5.21
C THR A 78 -19.32 2.62 5.08
N LEU A 79 -19.12 1.81 6.12
CA LEU A 79 -18.07 0.79 6.15
C LEU A 79 -18.52 -0.47 5.40
N ASP A 80 -18.33 -0.47 4.07
CA ASP A 80 -18.58 -1.64 3.23
C ASP A 80 -17.38 -2.59 3.19
N ALA A 81 -17.61 -3.83 2.71
CA ALA A 81 -16.60 -4.87 2.68
C ALA A 81 -15.35 -4.48 1.87
N LYS A 82 -15.49 -3.66 0.82
CA LYS A 82 -14.34 -3.25 0.01
C LYS A 82 -13.49 -2.20 0.74
N THR A 83 -14.15 -1.30 1.47
CA THR A 83 -13.49 -0.32 2.33
C THR A 83 -12.67 -1.03 3.42
N VAL A 84 -13.24 -2.05 4.06
CA VAL A 84 -12.52 -2.89 5.04
C VAL A 84 -11.33 -3.60 4.40
N GLU A 85 -11.52 -4.24 3.24
CA GLU A 85 -10.45 -4.93 2.52
C GLU A 85 -9.26 -4.01 2.22
N VAL A 86 -9.51 -2.73 1.91
CA VAL A 86 -8.47 -1.73 1.69
C VAL A 86 -7.78 -1.34 3.00
N MET A 87 -8.54 -1.16 4.09
CA MET A 87 -7.98 -0.81 5.41
C MET A 87 -7.12 -1.91 6.03
N GLU A 88 -7.35 -3.18 5.68
CA GLU A 88 -6.56 -4.32 6.15
C GLU A 88 -5.25 -4.51 5.37
N LYS A 89 -5.04 -3.80 4.27
CA LYS A 89 -3.83 -3.98 3.44
C LYS A 89 -2.61 -3.32 4.09
N PRO A 90 -1.44 -3.98 4.00
CA PRO A 90 -0.19 -3.41 4.48
C PRO A 90 0.15 -2.13 3.70
N ARG A 91 0.64 -1.11 4.40
CA ARG A 91 0.81 0.24 3.87
C ARG A 91 1.92 1.03 4.55
N CYS A 92 2.26 2.19 3.99
CA CYS A 92 3.08 3.21 4.62
C CYS A 92 2.35 3.86 5.81
N GLY A 93 3.10 4.20 6.86
CA GLY A 93 2.64 4.80 8.11
C GLY A 93 2.34 6.31 8.02
N VAL A 94 2.66 6.97 6.91
CA VAL A 94 2.44 8.41 6.70
C VAL A 94 0.95 8.71 6.45
N TYR A 95 0.49 9.91 6.85
CA TYR A 95 -0.88 10.38 6.63
C TYR A 95 -1.21 10.53 5.14
N ASP A 96 -2.44 10.17 4.73
CA ASP A 96 -2.92 10.36 3.35
C ASP A 96 -3.41 11.79 3.11
N VAL A 97 -4.05 12.41 4.13
CA VAL A 97 -4.66 13.74 4.03
C VAL A 97 -4.51 14.57 5.32
N GLY A 98 -4.72 15.89 5.23
CA GLY A 98 -4.77 16.83 6.36
C GLY A 98 -3.55 17.75 6.52
N GLN A 99 -3.54 18.57 7.58
CA GLN A 99 -2.53 19.61 7.85
C GLN A 99 -1.09 19.06 7.99
N PHE A 100 -0.95 17.78 8.36
CA PHE A 100 0.32 17.07 8.44
C PHE A 100 0.72 16.36 7.13
N SER A 101 -0.23 16.16 6.20
CA SER A 101 0.05 15.79 4.79
C SER A 101 0.26 17.02 3.89
N SER A 102 -0.11 18.22 4.38
CA SER A 102 -0.05 19.47 3.64
C SER A 102 1.39 19.95 3.56
N VAL A 103 2.14 19.39 2.61
CA VAL A 103 3.47 19.83 2.15
C VAL A 103 3.48 21.36 2.09
N PRO A 104 4.18 22.08 3.00
CA PRO A 104 4.45 23.50 2.80
C PRO A 104 5.11 23.64 1.42
N LYS A 105 4.80 24.69 0.66
CA LYS A 105 5.37 24.94 -0.68
C LYS A 105 6.93 24.98 -0.75
N SER A 106 7.63 24.74 0.35
CA SER A 106 9.07 24.74 0.52
C SER A 106 9.63 23.50 1.26
N SER A 107 8.95 22.35 1.30
CA SER A 107 9.47 21.13 1.96
C SER A 107 10.30 20.24 1.03
N ALA A 108 10.86 20.80 -0.05
CA ALA A 108 11.96 20.16 -0.76
C ALA A 108 13.28 20.58 -0.10
N TRP A 109 14.28 19.69 -0.15
CA TRP A 109 15.64 20.05 0.26
C TRP A 109 16.13 21.24 -0.57
N GLN A 110 16.73 22.23 0.10
CA GLN A 110 17.32 23.40 -0.56
C GLN A 110 18.69 23.11 -1.19
N LYS A 111 19.15 21.86 -1.08
CA LYS A 111 20.38 21.34 -1.65
C LYS A 111 20.09 20.05 -2.39
N ILE A 112 20.92 19.75 -3.39
CA ILE A 112 20.79 18.55 -4.23
C ILE A 112 21.78 17.45 -3.88
N HIS A 113 22.81 17.77 -3.09
CA HIS A 113 23.77 16.80 -2.57
C HIS A 113 23.35 16.42 -1.15
N LEU A 114 22.68 15.29 -1.02
CA LEU A 114 22.15 14.77 0.24
C LEU A 114 23.06 13.66 0.77
N THR A 115 23.18 13.59 2.08
CA THR A 115 23.87 12.50 2.77
C THR A 115 22.88 11.59 3.47
N TYR A 116 23.21 10.32 3.56
CA TYR A 116 22.41 9.37 4.33
C TYR A 116 23.28 8.46 5.19
N ARG A 117 22.69 7.90 6.25
CA ARG A 117 23.35 6.94 7.13
C ARG A 117 22.38 5.84 7.52
N ILE A 118 22.87 4.60 7.53
CA ILE A 118 22.13 3.45 8.06
C ILE A 118 22.62 3.25 9.49
N LEU A 119 21.76 3.47 10.49
CA LEU A 119 22.15 3.43 11.90
C LEU A 119 22.22 1.99 12.45
N ASN A 120 21.32 1.13 12.00
CA ASN A 120 21.28 -0.29 12.33
C ASN A 120 20.74 -1.10 11.14
N PHE A 121 20.74 -2.42 11.28
CA PHE A 121 20.36 -3.35 10.22
C PHE A 121 19.40 -4.40 10.76
N THR A 122 18.38 -4.74 9.96
CA THR A 122 17.54 -5.91 10.20
C THR A 122 18.37 -7.21 10.16
N PRO A 123 18.10 -8.18 11.05
CA PRO A 123 18.74 -9.49 11.03
C PRO A 123 18.22 -10.39 9.89
N ASP A 124 17.12 -10.03 9.23
CA ASP A 124 16.50 -10.84 8.18
C ASP A 124 17.34 -10.93 6.90
N LEU A 125 18.17 -9.92 6.67
CA LEU A 125 19.01 -9.78 5.48
C LEU A 125 20.47 -9.59 5.86
N PRO A 126 21.41 -10.17 5.07
CA PRO A 126 22.82 -9.80 5.19
C PRO A 126 22.99 -8.29 5.04
N GLN A 127 23.87 -7.70 5.84
CA GLN A 127 24.13 -6.26 5.81
C GLN A 127 24.39 -5.72 4.39
N ALA A 128 25.17 -6.44 3.58
CA ALA A 128 25.47 -6.06 2.20
C ALA A 128 24.22 -5.99 1.29
N ASP A 129 23.19 -6.79 1.59
CA ASP A 129 21.93 -6.79 0.86
C ASP A 129 21.03 -5.62 1.28
N VAL A 130 21.01 -5.27 2.57
CA VAL A 130 20.35 -4.04 3.06
C VAL A 130 21.00 -2.81 2.41
N GLU A 131 22.33 -2.72 2.45
CA GLU A 131 23.07 -1.62 1.83
C GLU A 131 22.79 -1.50 0.33
N ARG A 132 22.71 -2.63 -0.38
CA ARG A 132 22.35 -2.65 -1.80
C ARG A 132 20.90 -2.18 -2.03
N ALA A 133 19.96 -2.62 -1.21
CA ALA A 133 18.55 -2.22 -1.32
C ALA A 133 18.38 -0.71 -1.11
N ILE A 134 18.99 -0.16 -0.06
CA ILE A 134 18.96 1.28 0.26
C ILE A 134 19.63 2.11 -0.86
N ALA A 135 20.84 1.72 -1.29
CA ALA A 135 21.51 2.45 -2.38
C ALA A 135 20.70 2.41 -3.68
N ARG A 136 20.06 1.27 -3.96
CA ARG A 136 19.18 1.13 -5.13
C ARG A 136 17.93 1.99 -5.01
N ALA A 137 17.33 2.09 -3.83
CA ALA A 137 16.17 2.93 -3.57
C ALA A 137 16.48 4.42 -3.80
N PHE A 138 17.63 4.92 -3.33
CA PHE A 138 18.06 6.29 -3.67
C PHE A 138 18.33 6.47 -5.16
N LYS A 139 18.87 5.45 -5.82
CA LYS A 139 19.16 5.49 -7.26
C LYS A 139 17.91 5.74 -8.10
N VAL A 140 16.76 5.17 -7.70
CA VAL A 140 15.46 5.40 -8.35
C VAL A 140 15.16 6.89 -8.52
N TRP A 141 15.43 7.68 -7.48
CA TRP A 141 15.18 9.12 -7.48
C TRP A 141 16.29 9.92 -8.16
N SER A 142 17.57 9.55 -7.97
CA SER A 142 18.69 10.25 -8.63
C SER A 142 18.73 10.04 -10.14
N ASP A 143 18.19 8.92 -10.66
CA ASP A 143 18.18 8.65 -12.10
C ASP A 143 17.33 9.66 -12.88
N VAL A 144 16.31 10.25 -12.23
CA VAL A 144 15.32 11.13 -12.86
C VAL A 144 15.44 12.59 -12.42
N THR A 145 16.36 12.91 -11.50
CA THR A 145 16.57 14.27 -10.94
C THR A 145 18.05 14.66 -10.92
N PRO A 146 18.41 15.91 -10.56
CA PRO A 146 19.78 16.30 -10.25
C PRO A 146 20.30 15.81 -8.88
N LEU A 147 19.46 15.16 -8.07
CA LEU A 147 19.83 14.77 -6.71
C LEU A 147 20.96 13.73 -6.71
N THR A 148 21.86 13.83 -5.73
CA THR A 148 22.89 12.82 -5.47
C THR A 148 22.89 12.45 -4.01
N PHE A 149 23.11 11.17 -3.72
CA PHE A 149 23.09 10.62 -2.37
C PHE A 149 24.45 10.04 -2.01
N THR A 150 25.02 10.49 -0.90
CA THR A 150 26.30 9.99 -0.41
C THR A 150 26.12 9.35 0.96
N ARG A 151 26.49 8.07 1.08
CA ARG A 151 26.51 7.42 2.38
C ARG A 151 27.65 7.96 3.23
N ILE A 152 27.35 8.34 4.46
CA ILE A 152 28.32 8.72 5.48
C ILE A 152 28.18 7.82 6.71
N TYR A 153 29.18 7.83 7.60
CA TYR A 153 29.26 6.88 8.72
C TYR A 153 29.36 7.53 10.10
N ASN A 154 30.11 8.63 10.23
CA ASN A 154 30.52 9.15 11.54
C ASN A 154 29.91 10.51 11.89
N GLU A 155 29.16 11.12 10.98
CA GLU A 155 28.57 12.46 11.14
C GLU A 155 27.04 12.37 11.03
N VAL A 156 26.35 13.42 11.44
CA VAL A 156 24.90 13.57 11.25
C VAL A 156 24.63 13.71 9.75
N SER A 157 23.76 12.86 9.20
CA SER A 157 23.34 12.90 7.80
C SER A 157 22.03 13.65 7.61
N ASP A 158 21.67 13.94 6.36
CA ASP A 158 20.36 14.51 6.03
C ASP A 158 19.21 13.51 6.20
N ILE A 159 19.50 12.23 6.00
CA ILE A 159 18.53 11.13 6.06
C ILE A 159 19.12 10.00 6.89
N GLU A 160 18.62 9.78 8.11
CA GLU A 160 18.96 8.62 8.92
C GLU A 160 17.96 7.48 8.69
N ILE A 161 18.49 6.26 8.53
CA ILE A 161 17.70 5.07 8.26
C ILE A 161 17.83 4.13 9.45
N THR A 162 16.69 3.75 10.02
CA THR A 162 16.62 2.86 11.18
C THR A 162 15.59 1.76 11.00
N PHE A 163 15.89 0.60 11.57
CA PHE A 163 14.93 -0.48 11.76
C PHE A 163 14.55 -0.56 13.23
N THR A 164 13.26 -0.50 13.54
CA THR A 164 12.79 -0.38 14.92
C THR A 164 11.39 -0.96 15.06
N ALA A 165 10.95 -1.25 16.28
CA ALA A 165 9.67 -1.93 16.54
C ALA A 165 8.86 -1.15 17.57
N GLY A 166 7.53 -1.20 17.46
CA GLY A 166 6.62 -0.56 18.40
C GLY A 166 6.90 0.93 18.62
N ASP A 167 6.89 1.39 19.88
CA ASP A 167 7.25 2.77 20.23
C ASP A 167 8.75 3.01 20.14
N HIS A 168 9.12 3.89 19.21
CA HIS A 168 10.49 4.26 18.90
C HIS A 168 10.76 5.77 19.03
N ARG A 169 9.98 6.44 19.88
CA ARG A 169 10.25 7.80 20.41
C ARG A 169 10.11 8.95 19.41
N ASP A 170 9.36 8.76 18.33
CA ASP A 170 9.02 9.82 17.36
C ASP A 170 7.51 10.15 17.34
N ASN A 171 6.73 9.55 18.25
CA ASN A 171 5.26 9.63 18.35
C ASN A 171 4.49 8.93 17.22
N SER A 172 5.13 8.07 16.43
CA SER A 172 4.50 7.27 15.38
C SER A 172 4.78 5.77 15.59
N PRO A 173 4.35 5.16 16.70
CA PRO A 173 4.70 3.78 17.04
C PRO A 173 4.22 2.78 15.97
N PHE A 174 5.03 1.79 15.63
CA PHE A 174 4.61 0.69 14.76
C PHE A 174 3.63 -0.26 15.47
N ASP A 175 2.89 -1.04 14.67
CA ASP A 175 1.76 -1.86 15.11
C ASP A 175 2.04 -3.37 15.15
N GLY A 176 3.29 -3.78 14.93
CA GLY A 176 3.72 -5.17 14.90
C GLY A 176 3.61 -5.75 13.48
N PRO A 177 3.54 -7.08 13.33
CA PRO A 177 3.58 -7.68 11.99
C PRO A 177 2.40 -7.31 11.09
N ASN A 178 2.67 -6.97 9.84
CA ASN A 178 1.76 -6.40 8.84
C ASN A 178 1.27 -5.00 9.23
N GLY A 179 0.25 -4.47 8.54
CA GLY A 179 -0.25 -3.13 8.84
C GLY A 179 0.73 -2.07 8.35
N ILE A 180 1.49 -1.45 9.25
CA ILE A 180 2.41 -0.37 8.90
C ILE A 180 3.82 -0.89 8.70
N LEU A 181 4.29 -0.82 7.46
CA LEU A 181 5.59 -1.38 7.08
C LEU A 181 6.77 -0.46 7.46
N ALA A 182 6.55 0.84 7.31
CA ALA A 182 7.57 1.87 7.47
C ALA A 182 6.90 3.25 7.48
N HIS A 183 7.65 4.27 7.88
CA HIS A 183 7.32 5.67 7.62
C HIS A 183 8.57 6.51 7.44
N ALA A 184 8.42 7.69 6.86
CA ALA A 184 9.47 8.68 6.77
C ALA A 184 8.97 10.10 7.05
N PHE A 185 9.90 10.95 7.45
CA PHE A 185 9.64 12.37 7.70
C PHE A 185 10.01 13.20 6.46
N TYR A 186 9.19 14.21 6.19
CA TYR A 186 9.49 15.20 5.16
C TYR A 186 10.82 15.93 5.41
N PRO A 187 11.46 16.50 4.36
CA PRO A 187 12.69 17.28 4.48
C PRO A 187 12.62 18.34 5.59
N GLY A 188 13.65 18.37 6.45
CA GLY A 188 13.66 19.27 7.59
C GLY A 188 14.91 19.15 8.44
N ASN A 189 14.86 19.79 9.62
CA ASN A 189 15.92 19.67 10.63
C ASN A 189 15.60 18.51 11.59
N ALA A 190 16.60 18.10 12.37
CA ALA A 190 16.49 17.00 13.34
C ALA A 190 16.08 15.70 12.65
N ILE A 191 14.89 15.17 12.94
CA ILE A 191 14.39 13.92 12.33
C ILE A 191 13.86 14.10 10.90
N GLY A 192 13.84 15.34 10.39
CA GLY A 192 13.33 15.63 9.05
C GLY A 192 14.18 14.97 7.97
N GLY A 193 13.58 14.09 7.16
CA GLY A 193 14.26 13.25 6.19
C GLY A 193 14.40 11.79 6.63
N ASP A 194 14.37 11.51 7.93
CA ASP A 194 14.61 10.15 8.45
C ASP A 194 13.54 9.16 8.00
N ALA A 195 13.96 7.91 7.81
CA ALA A 195 13.10 6.81 7.41
C ALA A 195 13.23 5.64 8.40
N HIS A 196 12.11 5.22 8.95
CA HIS A 196 12.00 4.14 9.92
C HIS A 196 11.28 2.95 9.28
N PHE A 197 11.84 1.77 9.45
CA PHE A 197 11.31 0.51 8.93
C PHE A 197 10.90 -0.36 10.11
N ASP A 198 9.70 -0.95 10.06
CA ASP A 198 9.23 -1.80 11.14
C ASP A 198 10.02 -3.11 11.19
N GLU A 199 10.71 -3.37 12.30
CA GLU A 199 11.51 -4.57 12.52
C GLU A 199 10.65 -5.77 12.94
N ASP A 200 9.37 -5.57 13.27
CA ASP A 200 8.43 -6.68 13.45
C ASP A 200 8.00 -7.32 12.10
N GLU A 201 8.38 -6.70 10.98
CA GLU A 201 8.16 -7.23 9.63
C GLU A 201 9.29 -8.15 9.14
N THR A 202 8.96 -9.07 8.24
CA THR A 202 9.97 -9.92 7.59
C THR A 202 10.49 -9.28 6.30
N TRP A 203 11.68 -8.69 6.36
CA TRP A 203 12.29 -7.99 5.23
C TRP A 203 12.93 -8.94 4.23
N THR A 204 12.58 -8.83 2.95
CA THR A 204 13.14 -9.70 1.91
C THR A 204 13.68 -8.95 0.68
N LYS A 205 14.48 -9.66 -0.12
CA LYS A 205 14.95 -9.22 -1.45
C LYS A 205 13.98 -9.58 -2.57
N THR A 206 12.97 -10.38 -2.28
CA THR A 206 12.06 -10.96 -3.28
C THR A 206 10.68 -10.35 -3.13
N SER A 207 9.71 -10.85 -3.87
CA SER A 207 8.30 -10.50 -3.70
C SER A 207 7.61 -11.27 -2.55
N GLN A 208 8.34 -12.15 -1.84
CA GLN A 208 7.85 -12.86 -0.66
C GLN A 208 7.82 -11.89 0.53
N SER A 209 6.66 -11.73 1.20
CA SER A 209 6.45 -10.73 2.24
C SER A 209 6.75 -9.30 1.73
N TYR A 210 7.61 -8.55 2.42
CA TYR A 210 7.87 -7.14 2.11
C TYR A 210 9.27 -6.93 1.54
N ASN A 211 9.32 -6.35 0.34
CA ASN A 211 10.57 -6.08 -0.35
C ASN A 211 11.20 -4.79 0.17
N LEU A 212 12.35 -4.89 0.84
CA LEU A 212 13.01 -3.73 1.45
C LEU A 212 13.33 -2.64 0.42
N PHE A 213 13.70 -3.00 -0.81
CA PHE A 213 13.99 -2.01 -1.85
C PHE A 213 12.74 -1.21 -2.25
N LEU A 214 11.59 -1.86 -2.42
CA LEU A 214 10.36 -1.18 -2.82
C LEU A 214 9.85 -0.25 -1.70
N VAL A 215 9.82 -0.74 -0.46
CA VAL A 215 9.40 0.07 0.69
C VAL A 215 10.37 1.23 0.90
N ALA A 216 11.68 0.99 0.86
CA ALA A 216 12.65 2.09 1.00
C ALA A 216 12.56 3.11 -0.14
N ALA A 217 12.29 2.69 -1.38
CA ALA A 217 12.09 3.62 -2.49
C ALA A 217 10.88 4.53 -2.24
N HIS A 218 9.78 3.97 -1.71
CA HIS A 218 8.59 4.74 -1.31
C HIS A 218 8.92 5.73 -0.18
N GLU A 219 9.47 5.24 0.93
CA GLU A 219 9.80 6.10 2.07
C GLU A 219 10.77 7.23 1.70
N PHE A 220 11.72 6.97 0.82
CA PHE A 220 12.62 8.02 0.34
C PHE A 220 11.92 9.06 -0.54
N GLY A 221 10.77 8.75 -1.15
CA GLY A 221 9.93 9.78 -1.75
C GLY A 221 9.44 10.79 -0.71
N HIS A 222 9.01 10.32 0.47
CA HIS A 222 8.67 11.19 1.60
C HIS A 222 9.88 11.96 2.14
N SER A 223 11.02 11.28 2.34
CA SER A 223 12.29 11.93 2.71
C SER A 223 12.75 13.00 1.71
N LEU A 224 12.20 12.98 0.50
CA LEU A 224 12.45 13.95 -0.57
C LEU A 224 11.32 14.97 -0.76
N GLY A 225 10.23 14.90 0.01
CA GLY A 225 9.17 15.91 -0.03
C GLY A 225 7.90 15.50 -0.76
N LEU A 226 7.79 14.26 -1.24
CA LEU A 226 6.58 13.76 -1.90
C LEU A 226 5.55 13.30 -0.87
N SER A 227 4.28 13.54 -1.16
CA SER A 227 3.16 12.93 -0.43
C SER A 227 2.69 11.65 -1.13
N HIS A 228 1.78 10.93 -0.48
CA HIS A 228 1.10 9.82 -1.13
C HIS A 228 0.38 10.27 -2.41
N SER A 229 0.42 9.40 -3.42
CA SER A 229 -0.33 9.55 -4.66
C SER A 229 -1.68 8.84 -4.57
N GLU A 230 -2.69 9.40 -5.23
CA GLU A 230 -3.99 8.73 -5.48
C GLU A 230 -3.91 7.75 -6.66
N ASP A 231 -2.81 7.74 -7.42
CA ASP A 231 -2.60 6.81 -8.54
C ASP A 231 -2.21 5.42 -7.99
N PRO A 232 -3.05 4.36 -8.14
CA PRO A 232 -2.75 3.02 -7.66
C PRO A 232 -1.54 2.37 -8.33
N GLY A 233 -1.03 2.93 -9.44
CA GLY A 233 0.17 2.48 -10.09
C GLY A 233 1.45 3.22 -9.69
N ALA A 234 1.35 4.29 -8.89
CA ALA A 234 2.49 5.04 -8.41
C ALA A 234 3.28 4.26 -7.36
N LEU A 235 4.59 4.53 -7.26
CA LEU A 235 5.39 4.06 -6.13
C LEU A 235 4.90 4.71 -4.85
N MET A 236 4.56 6.00 -4.89
CA MET A 236 4.03 6.76 -3.74
C MET A 236 2.58 6.43 -3.38
N TYR A 237 1.96 5.39 -3.97
CA TYR A 237 0.67 4.91 -3.49
C TYR A 237 0.83 4.27 -2.09
N PRO A 238 -0.03 4.55 -1.10
CA PRO A 238 0.22 4.18 0.29
C PRO A 238 0.19 2.67 0.54
N ILE A 239 -0.61 1.92 -0.22
CA ILE A 239 -0.74 0.47 -0.04
C ILE A 239 0.40 -0.24 -0.75
N TYR A 240 1.06 -1.15 -0.02
CA TYR A 240 2.14 -1.95 -0.57
C TYR A 240 1.63 -2.88 -1.68
N SER A 241 2.25 -2.77 -2.85
CA SER A 241 1.99 -3.64 -3.99
C SER A 241 3.23 -4.46 -4.31
N SER A 242 3.13 -5.77 -4.15
CA SER A 242 4.21 -6.69 -4.48
C SER A 242 4.41 -6.72 -5.99
N THR A 243 5.58 -6.27 -6.43
CA THR A 243 6.02 -6.34 -7.83
C THR A 243 7.40 -6.97 -7.91
N ASP A 244 7.77 -7.57 -9.06
CA ASP A 244 9.13 -8.07 -9.25
C ASP A 244 10.12 -6.90 -9.14
N PRO A 245 10.95 -6.86 -8.08
CA PRO A 245 11.86 -5.75 -7.86
C PRO A 245 12.87 -5.63 -9.00
N ASN A 246 13.18 -6.68 -9.76
CA ASN A 246 14.12 -6.60 -10.88
C ASN A 246 13.53 -5.91 -12.12
N GLN A 247 12.21 -5.85 -12.22
CA GLN A 247 11.49 -5.20 -13.32
C GLN A 247 10.89 -3.85 -12.91
N PHE A 248 11.19 -3.39 -11.70
CA PHE A 248 10.71 -2.12 -11.21
C PHE A 248 11.26 -0.96 -12.04
N HIS A 249 10.35 -0.10 -12.49
CA HIS A 249 10.62 1.19 -13.10
C HIS A 249 9.77 2.23 -12.39
N LEU A 250 10.35 3.39 -12.08
CA LEU A 250 9.64 4.48 -11.42
C LEU A 250 8.44 4.91 -12.30
N PRO A 251 7.20 4.84 -11.79
CA PRO A 251 6.02 5.24 -12.55
C PRO A 251 6.05 6.72 -12.95
N GLN A 252 5.33 7.06 -14.02
CA GLN A 252 5.37 8.40 -14.59
C GLN A 252 4.80 9.46 -13.65
N ASP A 253 3.82 9.10 -12.81
CA ASP A 253 3.27 9.96 -11.77
C ASP A 253 4.37 10.43 -10.80
N ASP A 254 5.15 9.48 -10.26
CA ASP A 254 6.26 9.76 -9.35
C ASP A 254 7.38 10.57 -10.01
N ILE A 255 7.72 10.27 -11.29
CA ILE A 255 8.70 11.06 -12.07
C ILE A 255 8.24 12.52 -12.18
N ASN A 256 6.98 12.74 -12.53
CA ASN A 256 6.44 14.09 -12.67
C ASN A 256 6.46 14.83 -11.33
N ALA A 257 6.06 14.15 -10.25
CA ALA A 257 6.02 14.70 -8.91
C ALA A 257 7.41 15.10 -8.41
N ILE A 258 8.41 14.21 -8.50
CA ILE A 258 9.76 14.52 -8.01
C ILE A 258 10.46 15.59 -8.86
N GLN A 259 10.25 15.58 -10.18
CA GLN A 259 10.81 16.60 -11.07
C GLN A 259 10.16 17.97 -10.86
N SER A 260 8.92 18.03 -10.36
CA SER A 260 8.30 19.30 -9.97
C SER A 260 9.01 19.97 -8.79
N LEU A 261 9.67 19.18 -7.94
CA LEU A 261 10.42 19.66 -6.77
C LEU A 261 11.89 20.00 -7.11
N TYR A 262 12.56 19.12 -7.84
CA TYR A 262 14.03 19.18 -8.02
C TYR A 262 14.48 19.43 -9.46
N GLY A 263 13.55 19.46 -10.42
CA GLY A 263 13.86 19.50 -11.84
C GLY A 263 14.29 18.15 -12.41
N LYS A 264 14.59 18.15 -13.70
CA LYS A 264 14.99 16.98 -14.48
C LYS A 264 16.46 16.66 -14.31
N SER A 265 16.83 15.39 -14.44
CA SER A 265 18.24 15.00 -14.49
C SER A 265 18.95 15.67 -15.68
N SER A 266 20.26 15.86 -15.57
CA SER A 266 21.09 16.44 -16.63
C SER A 266 21.29 15.51 -17.84
N ASN A 267 20.74 14.29 -17.79
CA ASN A 267 20.82 13.33 -18.88
C ASN A 267 20.07 13.86 -20.13
N PRO A 268 20.65 13.72 -21.34
CA PRO A 268 20.04 14.23 -22.56
C PRO A 268 18.75 13.48 -22.92
N ILE A 269 18.66 12.20 -22.54
CA ILE A 269 17.46 11.38 -22.68
C ILE A 269 16.80 11.31 -21.31
N GLN A 270 15.60 11.86 -21.23
CA GLN A 270 14.81 11.82 -19.99
C GLN A 270 14.12 10.46 -19.87
N PRO A 271 14.25 9.78 -18.72
CA PRO A 271 13.58 8.52 -18.49
C PRO A 271 12.07 8.71 -18.47
N THR A 272 11.35 7.76 -19.05
CA THR A 272 9.89 7.67 -18.99
C THR A 272 9.49 6.46 -18.17
N GLY A 273 8.46 6.62 -17.35
CA GLY A 273 7.93 5.58 -16.48
C GLY A 273 6.69 4.90 -17.07
N PRO A 274 6.32 3.71 -16.56
CA PRO A 274 5.00 3.15 -16.81
C PRO A 274 3.90 4.08 -16.29
N SER A 275 2.78 4.16 -17.01
CA SER A 275 1.59 4.92 -16.60
C SER A 275 0.44 3.98 -16.26
N THR A 276 -0.39 4.40 -15.32
CA THR A 276 -1.62 3.69 -14.97
C THR A 276 -2.65 3.88 -16.06
N PRO A 277 -3.26 2.79 -16.57
CA PRO A 277 -4.25 2.89 -17.62
C PRO A 277 -5.51 3.59 -17.11
N SER A 278 -6.04 4.53 -17.90
CA SER A 278 -7.33 5.14 -17.60
C SER A 278 -8.46 4.26 -18.14
N ARG A 279 -9.49 4.05 -17.30
CA ARG A 279 -10.68 3.26 -17.64
C ARG A 279 -11.42 3.80 -18.87
N CYS A 280 -11.42 5.12 -19.04
CA CYS A 280 -12.22 5.81 -20.06
C CYS A 280 -11.37 6.37 -21.20
N ASP A 281 -10.11 5.93 -21.33
CA ASP A 281 -9.27 6.32 -22.46
C ASP A 281 -9.80 5.69 -23.77
N PRO A 282 -10.26 6.50 -24.75
CA PRO A 282 -10.77 5.97 -26.01
C PRO A 282 -9.70 5.28 -26.87
N ASN A 283 -8.42 5.49 -26.56
CA ASN A 283 -7.30 4.91 -27.31
C ASN A 283 -6.70 3.67 -26.62
N VAL A 284 -7.36 3.16 -25.57
CA VAL A 284 -6.86 2.00 -24.84
C VAL A 284 -6.76 0.77 -25.74
N VAL A 285 -5.60 0.10 -25.68
CA VAL A 285 -5.36 -1.19 -26.33
C VAL A 285 -5.06 -2.21 -25.25
N PHE A 286 -5.90 -3.24 -25.15
CA PHE A 286 -5.72 -4.32 -24.20
C PHE A 286 -4.75 -5.36 -24.74
N ASP A 287 -3.88 -5.86 -23.87
CA ASP A 287 -2.93 -6.94 -24.15
C ASP A 287 -3.64 -8.28 -24.36
N ALA A 288 -4.70 -8.53 -23.58
CA ALA A 288 -5.53 -9.71 -23.66
C ALA A 288 -6.88 -9.48 -22.97
N VAL A 289 -7.89 -10.28 -23.34
CA VAL A 289 -9.19 -10.31 -22.66
C VAL A 289 -9.60 -11.76 -22.44
N THR A 290 -10.08 -12.10 -21.25
CA THR A 290 -10.63 -13.43 -20.94
C THR A 290 -11.79 -13.32 -19.96
N THR A 291 -12.55 -14.40 -19.85
CA THR A 291 -13.45 -14.61 -18.72
C THR A 291 -12.78 -15.44 -17.62
N LEU A 292 -13.34 -15.42 -16.41
CA LEU A 292 -13.11 -16.44 -15.39
C LEU A 292 -14.34 -16.49 -14.49
N ARG A 293 -15.06 -17.62 -14.46
CA ARG A 293 -16.26 -17.83 -13.62
C ARG A 293 -17.33 -16.75 -13.81
N GLY A 294 -17.53 -16.32 -15.05
CA GLY A 294 -18.53 -15.30 -15.42
C GLY A 294 -18.08 -13.85 -15.23
N GLU A 295 -16.90 -13.60 -14.68
CA GLU A 295 -16.28 -12.27 -14.64
C GLU A 295 -15.43 -12.02 -15.88
N MET A 296 -15.25 -10.75 -16.26
CA MET A 296 -14.36 -10.37 -17.36
C MET A 296 -13.07 -9.74 -16.84
N PHE A 297 -11.95 -10.11 -17.47
CA PHE A 297 -10.61 -9.61 -17.17
C PHE A 297 -10.01 -9.00 -18.44
N PHE A 298 -9.66 -7.72 -18.38
CA PHE A 298 -8.99 -6.99 -19.46
C PHE A 298 -7.56 -6.66 -19.03
N PHE A 299 -6.58 -7.34 -19.61
CA PHE A 299 -5.17 -7.14 -19.28
C PHE A 299 -4.59 -5.94 -20.04
N ILE A 300 -3.79 -5.14 -19.36
CA ILE A 300 -3.12 -3.97 -19.95
C ILE A 300 -1.84 -3.65 -19.18
N ASN A 301 -0.70 -3.79 -19.84
CA ASN A 301 0.61 -3.66 -19.22
C ASN A 301 0.65 -4.54 -17.95
N ARG A 302 1.08 -3.96 -16.81
CA ARG A 302 1.17 -4.60 -15.49
C ARG A 302 -0.13 -4.68 -14.71
N PHE A 303 -1.23 -4.24 -15.31
CA PHE A 303 -2.54 -4.18 -14.69
C PHE A 303 -3.55 -5.08 -15.39
N LEU A 304 -4.66 -5.31 -14.71
CA LEU A 304 -5.89 -5.84 -15.28
C LEU A 304 -7.07 -5.03 -14.77
N TRP A 305 -8.08 -4.86 -15.62
CA TRP A 305 -9.41 -4.45 -15.21
C TRP A 305 -10.28 -5.68 -14.99
N ARG A 306 -10.81 -5.83 -13.78
CA ARG A 306 -11.74 -6.90 -13.41
C ARG A 306 -13.16 -6.34 -13.38
N LYS A 307 -14.05 -6.89 -14.21
CA LYS A 307 -15.47 -6.51 -14.24
C LYS A 307 -16.33 -7.67 -13.74
N HIS A 308 -16.80 -7.54 -12.51
CA HIS A 308 -17.82 -8.43 -11.96
C HIS A 308 -19.19 -8.11 -12.57
N PRO A 309 -20.05 -9.11 -12.89
CA PRO A 309 -21.36 -8.88 -13.51
C PRO A 309 -22.28 -7.94 -12.71
N GLN A 310 -22.22 -8.02 -11.38
CA GLN A 310 -23.06 -7.22 -10.48
C GLN A 310 -22.43 -5.87 -10.10
N ALA A 311 -21.14 -5.66 -10.38
CA ALA A 311 -20.48 -4.40 -10.11
C ALA A 311 -20.83 -3.39 -11.21
N TYR A 312 -21.10 -2.13 -10.86
CA TYR A 312 -21.30 -1.08 -11.86
C TYR A 312 -19.99 -0.78 -12.60
N GLU A 313 -18.88 -0.70 -11.86
CA GLU A 313 -17.56 -0.35 -12.38
C GLU A 313 -16.63 -1.56 -12.48
N ALA A 314 -15.58 -1.42 -13.30
CA ALA A 314 -14.46 -2.36 -13.31
C ALA A 314 -13.40 -1.90 -12.30
N GLU A 315 -12.81 -2.85 -11.60
CA GLU A 315 -11.75 -2.63 -10.63
C GLU A 315 -10.38 -2.75 -11.31
N LEU A 316 -9.47 -1.80 -11.05
CA LEU A 316 -8.08 -1.90 -11.50
C LEU A 316 -7.24 -2.64 -10.47
N ILE A 317 -6.50 -3.65 -10.92
CA ILE A 317 -5.66 -4.48 -10.05
C ILE A 317 -4.33 -4.73 -10.76
N PHE A 318 -3.22 -4.81 -10.03
CA PHE A 318 -1.99 -5.37 -10.58
C PHE A 318 -2.18 -6.84 -10.93
N ILE A 319 -1.62 -7.26 -12.08
CA ILE A 319 -1.67 -8.67 -12.49
C ILE A 319 -1.11 -9.57 -11.38
N GLN A 320 0.02 -9.18 -10.77
CA GLN A 320 0.68 -9.93 -9.71
C GLN A 320 -0.08 -9.91 -8.37
N GLY A 321 -0.97 -8.93 -8.16
CA GLY A 321 -1.87 -8.91 -7.01
C GLY A 321 -2.93 -10.03 -7.06
N PHE A 322 -3.34 -10.44 -8.27
CA PHE A 322 -4.30 -11.53 -8.46
C PHE A 322 -3.60 -12.87 -8.80
N TRP A 323 -2.52 -12.82 -9.59
CA TRP A 323 -1.70 -13.97 -9.97
C TRP A 323 -0.21 -13.68 -9.78
N PRO A 324 0.35 -13.92 -8.58
CA PRO A 324 1.73 -13.55 -8.23
C PRO A 324 2.82 -14.15 -9.13
N SER A 325 2.54 -15.27 -9.79
CA SER A 325 3.50 -15.96 -10.66
C SER A 325 3.51 -15.45 -12.11
N LEU A 326 2.57 -14.58 -12.49
CA LEU A 326 2.49 -14.06 -13.86
C LEU A 326 3.47 -12.90 -14.08
N PRO A 327 3.94 -12.70 -15.33
CA PRO A 327 4.75 -11.55 -15.71
C PRO A 327 3.93 -10.26 -15.69
N ASN A 328 4.64 -9.13 -15.75
CA ASN A 328 4.08 -7.77 -15.82
C ASN A 328 3.30 -7.46 -17.10
N ASN A 329 3.20 -8.35 -18.08
CA ASN A 329 2.30 -8.18 -19.21
C ASN A 329 2.11 -9.51 -19.94
N VAL A 330 0.96 -9.67 -20.58
CA VAL A 330 0.55 -10.91 -21.26
C VAL A 330 0.35 -10.64 -22.75
N ASN A 331 0.12 -11.67 -23.57
CA ASN A 331 -0.21 -11.50 -25.00
C ASN A 331 -1.53 -12.14 -25.39
N ALA A 332 -1.98 -13.13 -24.63
CA ALA A 332 -3.31 -13.71 -24.75
C ALA A 332 -3.69 -14.38 -23.43
N ALA A 333 -4.99 -14.52 -23.19
CA ALA A 333 -5.53 -15.27 -22.06
C ALA A 333 -6.81 -15.99 -22.52
N TYR A 334 -7.06 -17.16 -21.96
CA TYR A 334 -8.23 -17.97 -22.29
C TYR A 334 -8.72 -18.77 -21.07
N GLU A 335 -10.02 -18.72 -20.81
CA GLU A 335 -10.65 -19.61 -19.83
C GLU A 335 -10.94 -20.98 -20.44
N ASN A 336 -10.37 -22.02 -19.86
CA ASN A 336 -10.80 -23.38 -20.13
C ASN A 336 -12.04 -23.70 -19.27
N PRO A 337 -13.25 -23.79 -19.87
CA PRO A 337 -14.49 -23.96 -19.13
C PRO A 337 -14.63 -25.36 -18.50
N LEU A 338 -13.89 -26.36 -18.99
CA LEU A 338 -13.92 -27.72 -18.43
C LEU A 338 -13.14 -27.81 -17.11
N THR A 339 -12.08 -27.01 -16.99
CA THR A 339 -11.20 -27.03 -15.81
C THR A 339 -11.38 -25.84 -14.89
N GLU A 340 -12.17 -24.84 -15.31
CA GLU A 340 -12.31 -23.53 -14.66
C GLU A 340 -10.96 -22.86 -14.37
N LYS A 341 -10.07 -22.87 -15.37
CA LYS A 341 -8.73 -22.30 -15.27
C LYS A 341 -8.48 -21.33 -16.40
N VAL A 342 -7.80 -20.22 -16.10
CA VAL A 342 -7.26 -19.32 -17.12
C VAL A 342 -5.89 -19.82 -17.55
N LEU A 343 -5.71 -20.02 -18.85
CA LEU A 343 -4.43 -20.20 -19.52
C LEU A 343 -3.96 -18.83 -19.99
N VAL A 344 -2.76 -18.43 -19.56
CA VAL A 344 -2.14 -17.16 -19.92
C VAL A 344 -0.94 -17.41 -20.82
N PHE A 345 -0.85 -16.68 -21.92
CA PHE A 345 0.21 -16.82 -22.90
C PHE A 345 1.09 -15.58 -22.91
N LYS A 346 2.40 -15.82 -22.85
CA LYS A 346 3.44 -14.82 -23.03
C LYS A 346 4.38 -15.30 -24.14
N GLY A 347 4.36 -14.60 -25.27
CA GLY A 347 5.27 -14.87 -26.37
C GLY A 347 6.68 -14.41 -26.07
N LYS A 348 7.66 -14.98 -26.78
CA LYS A 348 8.98 -14.35 -26.92
C LYS A 348 8.84 -13.19 -27.91
N PRO A 349 9.57 -12.08 -27.75
CA PRO A 349 9.58 -11.02 -28.77
C PRO A 349 9.99 -11.64 -30.10
N VAL A 350 9.14 -11.52 -31.12
CA VAL A 350 9.52 -11.85 -32.49
C VAL A 350 10.13 -10.56 -33.04
N ASN A 351 11.47 -10.50 -33.06
CA ASN A 351 12.16 -9.45 -33.81
C ASN A 351 11.85 -9.72 -35.29
N ALA A 352 11.05 -8.85 -35.91
CA ALA A 352 10.79 -8.86 -37.34
C ALA A 352 11.90 -8.11 -38.09
#